data_AF-A0A496RAC4-F1
#
_entry.id   AF-A0A496RAC4-F1
#
_cell.length_a   1.000
_cell.length_b   1.000
_cell.length_c   1.000
_cell.angle_alpha   90.00
_cell.angle_beta   90.00
_cell.angle_gamma   90.00
#
_symmetry.space_group_name_H-M   'P 1'
#
loop_
_entity.id
_entity.type
_entity.pdbx_description
1 polymer ?
#
loop_
_entity_poly.entity_id
_entity_poly.type
_entity_poly.pdbx_seq_one_letter_code
_entity_poly.pdbx_strand_id
1 'polypeptide(L)' 'MSDLMRPVPFRKLIERIFSEYRQSQTIFGIHKTQFFKKTGDKSLTVFGEKCSTPLGPAAGPHTQLTQNIITSWLTGGRFF' A
#
# COMPACT_ATOMS: atom_id res chain seq x y z
N MET A 1 3.43 -15.03 -14.52
CA MET A 1 2.07 -14.48 -14.42
C MET A 1 1.17 -15.31 -15.32
N SER A 2 0.00 -15.74 -14.83
CA SER A 2 -0.99 -16.39 -15.70
C SER A 2 -1.58 -15.33 -16.64
N ASP A 3 -1.99 -15.72 -17.85
CA ASP A 3 -2.71 -14.87 -18.81
C ASP A 3 -4.02 -14.32 -18.18
N LEU A 4 -4.68 -15.14 -17.35
CA LEU A 4 -5.90 -14.76 -16.68
C LEU A 4 -5.63 -14.24 -15.25
N MET A 5 -5.92 -12.95 -15.01
CA MET A 5 -5.99 -12.44 -13.64
C MET A 5 -7.27 -12.90 -12.95
N ARG A 6 -7.12 -13.55 -11.80
CA ARG A 6 -8.23 -13.92 -10.92
C ARG A 6 -8.21 -13.05 -9.67
N PRO A 7 -9.24 -12.23 -9.42
CA PRO A 7 -9.25 -11.37 -8.25
C PRO A 7 -9.32 -12.20 -6.97
N VAL A 8 -8.56 -11.78 -5.95
CA VAL A 8 -8.72 -12.32 -4.60
C VAL A 8 -10.03 -11.75 -4.02
N PRO A 9 -10.92 -12.58 -3.45
CA PRO A 9 -12.16 -12.08 -2.86
C PRO A 9 -11.89 -11.03 -1.78
N PHE A 10 -12.67 -9.95 -1.76
CA PHE A 10 -12.50 -8.84 -0.82
C PHE A 10 -12.41 -9.31 0.64
N ARG A 11 -13.33 -10.20 1.06
CA ARG A 11 -13.33 -10.78 2.40
C ARG A 11 -11.98 -11.42 2.76
N LYS A 12 -11.37 -12.16 1.83
CA LYS A 12 -10.08 -12.82 2.05
C LYS A 12 -8.94 -11.83 2.21
N LEU A 13 -8.96 -10.72 1.48
CA LEU A 13 -7.98 -9.64 1.67
C LEU A 13 -8.07 -9.05 3.07
N ILE A 14 -9.29 -8.71 3.52
CA ILE A 14 -9.53 -8.13 4.84
C ILE A 14 -9.14 -9.11 5.97
N GLU A 15 -9.60 -10.36 5.89
CA GLU A 15 -9.26 -11.41 6.85
C GLU A 15 -7.74 -11.56 6.99
N ARG A 16 -7.02 -11.57 5.85
CA ARG A 16 -5.57 -11.69 5.83
C ARG A 16 -4.87 -10.49 6.47
N ILE A 17 -5.26 -9.26 6.12
CA ILE A 17 -4.68 -8.03 6.68
C ILE A 17 -4.75 -8.04 8.21
N PHE A 18 -5.94 -8.28 8.76
CA PHE A 18 -6.14 -8.24 10.21
C PHE A 18 -5.52 -9.44 10.94
N SER A 19 -5.54 -10.63 10.32
CA SER A 19 -4.96 -11.82 10.94
C SER A 19 -3.45 -11.74 10.98
N GLU A 20 -2.79 -11.36 9.89
CA GLU A 20 -1.33 -11.13 9.87
C GLU A 20 -0.95 -10.03 10.88
N TYR A 21 -1.69 -8.93 10.93
CA TYR A 21 -1.35 -7.86 11.85
C TYR A 21 -1.45 -8.31 13.32
N ARG A 22 -2.51 -9.06 13.69
CA ARG A 22 -2.65 -9.61 15.04
C ARG A 22 -1.56 -10.61 15.40
N GLN A 23 -1.18 -11.49 14.48
CA GLN A 23 -0.27 -12.60 14.76
C GLN A 23 1.20 -12.18 14.71
N SER A 24 1.59 -11.40 13.71
CA SER A 24 3.00 -11.10 13.41
C SER A 24 3.28 -9.61 13.26
N GLN A 25 2.30 -8.73 13.49
CA GLN A 25 2.43 -7.28 13.31
C GLN A 25 2.86 -6.92 11.88
N THR A 26 2.45 -7.74 10.90
CA THR A 26 2.73 -7.54 9.48
C THR A 26 1.45 -7.30 8.69
N ILE A 27 1.55 -6.63 7.54
CA ILE A 27 0.49 -6.60 6.53
C ILE A 27 1.11 -6.94 5.18
N PHE A 28 0.68 -8.04 4.58
CA PHE A 28 1.25 -8.63 3.36
C PHE A 28 2.78 -8.79 3.46
N GLY A 29 3.27 -9.23 4.63
CA GLY A 29 4.69 -9.44 4.91
C GLY A 29 5.50 -8.20 5.30
N ILE A 30 4.93 -6.99 5.23
CA ILE A 30 5.61 -5.77 5.71
C ILE A 30 5.41 -5.63 7.21
N HIS A 31 6.48 -5.64 8.00
CA HIS A 31 6.40 -5.49 9.46
C HIS A 31 6.11 -4.04 9.86
N LYS A 32 5.37 -3.83 10.95
CA LYS A 32 4.93 -2.49 11.40
C LYS A 32 6.06 -1.49 11.63
N THR A 33 7.28 -1.95 11.87
CA THR A 33 8.47 -1.09 12.03
C THR A 33 8.89 -0.43 10.73
N GLN A 34 8.48 -0.98 9.59
CA GLN A 34 8.71 -0.44 8.25
C GLN A 34 7.55 0.46 7.79
N PHE A 35 6.49 0.59 8.58
CA PHE A 35 5.37 1.46 8.20
C PHE A 35 5.82 2.91 8.25
N PHE A 36 5.50 3.64 7.18
CA PHE A 36 5.75 5.05 7.08
C PHE A 36 4.94 5.80 8.14
N LYS A 37 5.65 6.58 8.95
CA LYS A 37 5.07 7.53 9.90
C LYS A 37 5.44 8.93 9.44
N LYS A 38 4.44 9.73 9.11
CA LYS A 38 4.66 11.14 8.77
C LYS A 38 5.25 11.84 9.99
N THR A 39 6.41 12.47 9.85
CA THR A 39 7.02 13.31 10.88
C THR A 39 6.81 14.77 10.50
N GLY A 40 5.94 15.46 11.26
CA GLY A 40 5.60 16.86 11.05
C GLY A 40 4.57 17.11 9.94
N ASP A 41 4.36 18.39 9.63
CA ASP A 41 3.23 18.83 8.80
C ASP A 41 3.57 19.08 7.33
N LYS A 42 4.81 18.80 6.90
CA LYS A 42 5.22 19.00 5.51
C LYS A 42 4.26 18.31 4.53
N SER A 43 3.76 19.09 3.59
CA SER A 43 2.96 18.66 2.46
C SER A 43 3.54 19.24 1.19
N LEU A 44 3.50 18.46 0.12
CA LEU A 44 3.98 18.83 -1.21
C LEU A 44 2.78 18.95 -2.14
N THR A 45 2.89 19.80 -3.15
CA THR A 45 1.94 19.86 -4.25
C THR A 45 2.62 19.34 -5.50
N VAL A 46 2.09 18.28 -6.09
CA VAL A 46 2.60 17.65 -7.31
C VAL A 46 1.46 17.66 -8.33
N PHE A 47 1.66 18.33 -9.47
CA PHE A 47 0.62 18.51 -10.51
C PHE A 47 -0.74 19.05 -10.00
N GLY A 48 -0.72 19.87 -8.94
CA GLY A 48 -1.94 20.43 -8.32
C GLY A 48 -2.51 19.60 -7.17
N GLU A 49 -2.04 18.36 -6.98
CA GLU A 49 -2.48 17.46 -5.93
C GLU A 49 -1.58 17.53 -4.69
N LYS A 50 -2.18 17.47 -3.49
CA LYS A 50 -1.43 17.50 -2.23
C LYS A 50 -1.05 16.09 -1.78
N CYS A 51 0.24 15.87 -1.51
CA CYS A 51 0.76 14.62 -0.97
C CYS A 51 1.77 14.84 0.16
N SER A 52 2.01 13.82 0.98
CA SER A 52 3.06 13.89 2.02
C SER A 52 4.43 13.41 1.55
N THR A 53 4.49 12.66 0.45
CA THR A 53 5.72 12.23 -0.22
C THR A 53 5.48 12.30 -1.74
N PRO A 54 6.49 12.65 -2.56
CA PRO A 54 6.34 12.73 -4.01
C PRO A 54 6.51 11.35 -4.68
N LEU A 55 6.21 10.26 -3.95
CA LEU A 55 6.43 8.89 -4.38
C LEU A 55 5.12 8.11 -4.37
N GLY A 56 5.00 7.15 -5.28
CA GLY A 56 3.84 6.27 -5.38
C GLY A 56 4.01 5.19 -6.44
N PRO A 57 3.11 4.21 -6.51
CA PRO A 57 3.20 3.14 -7.48
C PRO A 57 2.78 3.65 -8.87
N ALA A 58 3.57 3.33 -9.89
CA ALA A 58 3.21 3.66 -11.27
C ALA A 58 2.04 2.80 -11.77
N ALA A 59 1.23 3.36 -12.66
CA ALA A 59 0.15 2.63 -13.33
C ALA A 59 0.70 1.41 -14.10
N GLY A 60 0.08 0.25 -13.91
CA GLY A 60 0.50 -1.01 -14.52
C GLY A 60 0.66 -2.11 -13.48
N PRO A 61 1.69 -2.97 -13.56
CA PRO A 61 1.85 -4.10 -12.63
C PRO A 61 1.82 -3.74 -11.14
N HIS A 62 2.31 -2.54 -10.78
CA HIS A 62 2.29 -2.07 -9.39
C HIS A 62 0.91 -1.64 -8.88
N THR A 63 -0.06 -1.38 -9.77
CA THR A 63 -1.44 -1.03 -9.40
C THR A 63 -2.47 -2.10 -9.77
N GLN A 64 -2.03 -3.24 -10.32
CA GLN A 64 -2.92 -4.36 -10.67
C GLN A 64 -3.44 -5.15 -9.46
N LEU A 65 -2.67 -5.21 -8.36
CA LEU A 65 -3.03 -5.97 -7.16
C LEU A 65 -3.31 -5.03 -5.98
N THR A 66 -4.40 -5.28 -5.27
CA THR A 66 -4.73 -4.56 -4.03
C THR A 66 -3.59 -4.59 -3.01
N GLN A 67 -2.86 -5.72 -2.93
CA GLN A 67 -1.72 -5.87 -2.05
C GLN A 67 -0.62 -4.84 -2.37
N ASN A 68 -0.31 -4.62 -3.65
CA ASN A 68 0.74 -3.69 -4.06
C ASN A 68 0.37 -2.24 -3.74
N ILE A 69 -0.89 -1.86 -3.94
CA ILE A 69 -1.41 -0.54 -3.59
C ILE A 69 -1.30 -0.32 -2.08
N ILE A 70 -1.77 -1.29 -1.29
CA ILE A 70 -1.75 -1.22 0.19
C ILE A 70 -0.32 -1.16 0.71
N THR A 71 0.57 -2.05 0.27
CA THR A 71 1.96 -2.07 0.75
C THR A 71 2.72 -0.82 0.33
N SER A 72 2.49 -0.30 -0.87
CA SER A 72 3.05 0.99 -1.30
C SER A 72 2.61 2.11 -0.36
N TRP A 73 1.32 2.21 -0.05
CA TRP A 73 0.82 3.23 0.88
C TRP A 73 1.37 3.08 2.31
N LEU A 74 1.42 1.83 2.81
CA LEU A 74 1.96 1.50 4.13
C LEU A 74 3.42 1.92 4.27
N THR A 75 4.21 1.82 3.19
CA THR A 75 5.64 2.18 3.18
C THR A 75 5.92 3.59 2.68
N GLY A 76 4.86 4.41 2.48
CA GLY A 76 5.00 5.85 2.27
C GLY A 76 4.81 6.32 0.83
N GLY A 77 4.23 5.50 -0.06
CA GLY A 77 3.68 5.95 -1.33
C GLY A 77 2.40 6.77 -1.11
N ARG A 78 2.45 8.07 -1.43
CA ARG A 78 1.39 9.04 -1.11
C ARG A 78 0.98 9.91 -2.30
N PHE A 79 1.50 9.59 -3.48
CA PHE A 79 1.12 10.20 -4.74
C PHE A 79 0.57 9.11 -5.67
N PHE A 80 -0.47 9.41 -6.46
CA PHE A 80 -1.11 8.50 -7.41
C PHE A 80 -1.50 9.26 -8.66
#